data_AF-A0A7J3VNT0-F1
#
_entry.id   AF-A0A7J3VNT0-F1
#
_cell.length_a   1.000
_cell.length_b   1.000
_cell.length_c   1.000
_cell.angle_alpha   90.00
_cell.angle_beta   90.00
_cell.angle_gamma   90.00
#
_symmetry.space_group_name_H-M   'P 1'
#
loop_
_entity.id
_entity.type
_entity.pdbx_description
1 polymer ?
#
loop_
_entity_poly.entity_id
_entity_poly.type
_entity_poly.pdbx_seq_one_letter_code
_entity_poly.pdbx_strand_id
1 'polypeptide(L)' 'MRSKPRYLDYNKPVAVCSTCFTIGRWHCYECNKDFCIEHYHVHKCSVTDRDGKGKHKEDNNN' A
#
# COMPACT_ATOMS: atom_id res chain seq x y z
N MET A 1 -13.49 13.91 -24.78
CA MET A 1 -13.74 13.48 -23.38
C MET A 1 -12.80 14.27 -22.47
N ARG A 2 -13.32 15.23 -21.69
CA ARG A 2 -12.52 16.00 -20.72
C ARG A 2 -12.34 15.13 -19.47
N SER A 3 -11.13 14.65 -19.23
CA SER A 3 -10.77 13.96 -17.99
C SER A 3 -10.99 14.93 -16.83
N LYS A 4 -11.84 14.58 -15.87
CA LYS A 4 -12.05 15.35 -14.64
C LYS A 4 -10.67 15.53 -13.97
N PRO A 5 -10.31 16.74 -13.48
CA PRO A 5 -9.08 16.91 -12.73
C PRO A 5 -9.15 15.96 -11.53
N ARG A 6 -8.16 15.07 -11.39
CA ARG A 6 -8.06 14.23 -10.19
C ARG A 6 -7.81 15.19 -9.04
N TYR A 7 -8.84 15.43 -8.23
CA TYR A 7 -8.70 16.13 -6.98
C TYR A 7 -7.72 15.30 -6.14
N LEU A 8 -6.50 15.81 -5.98
CA LEU A 8 -5.50 15.19 -5.12
C LEU A 8 -5.98 15.41 -3.70
N ASP A 9 -6.56 14.38 -3.11
CA ASP A 9 -6.97 14.38 -1.71
C ASP A 9 -5.70 14.31 -0.84
N TYR A 10 -5.23 15.47 -0.41
CA TYR A 10 -4.06 15.62 0.47
C TYR A 10 -4.30 15.10 1.89
N ASN A 11 -5.54 14.77 2.27
CA ASN A 11 -5.87 14.12 3.53
C ASN A 11 -5.79 12.60 3.44
N LYS A 12 -5.63 12.02 2.25
CA LYS A 12 -5.49 10.58 2.11
C LYS A 12 -4.12 10.14 2.67
N PRO A 13 -4.08 9.22 3.65
CA PRO A 13 -2.83 8.73 4.19
C PRO A 13 -1.98 8.15 3.06
N VAL A 14 -0.77 8.69 2.91
CA VAL A 14 0.22 8.18 1.96
C VAL A 14 0.88 6.99 2.62
N ALA A 15 0.79 5.82 1.99
CA ALA A 15 1.54 4.66 2.42
C ALA A 15 3.05 4.98 2.37
N VAL A 16 3.77 4.62 3.43
CA VAL A 16 5.21 4.90 3.59
C VAL A 16 5.99 3.60 3.67
N CYS A 17 7.14 3.56 3.02
CA CYS A 17 8.01 2.41 3.09
C CYS A 17 8.46 2.18 4.54
N SER A 18 8.19 0.99 5.07
CA SER A 18 8.52 0.61 6.44
C SER A 18 10.02 0.51 6.70
N THR A 19 10.86 0.53 5.66
CA THR A 19 12.32 0.39 5.77
C THR A 19 13.04 1.73 5.64
N CYS A 20 12.68 2.56 4.66
CA CYS A 20 13.38 3.82 4.38
C CYS A 20 12.49 5.07 4.49
N PHE A 21 11.23 4.92 4.91
CA PHE A 21 10.27 6.02 5.11
C PHE A 21 10.00 6.90 3.87
N THR A 22 10.37 6.42 2.69
CA THR A 22 9.98 7.02 1.39
C THR A 22 8.54 6.65 1.03
N ILE A 23 8.03 7.13 -0.10
CA ILE A 23 6.67 6.82 -0.56
C ILE A 23 6.56 5.31 -0.84
N GLY A 24 5.75 4.63 -0.01
CA GLY A 24 5.41 3.22 -0.17
C GLY A 24 4.26 3.09 -1.15
N ARG A 25 4.50 2.43 -2.29
CA ARG A 25 3.45 2.15 -3.30
C ARG A 25 3.12 0.67 -3.38
N TRP A 26 3.88 -0.18 -2.68
CA TRP A 26 3.79 -1.62 -2.73
C TRP A 26 3.44 -2.16 -1.35
N HIS A 27 2.26 -2.74 -1.23
CA HIS A 27 1.76 -3.28 0.01
C HIS A 27 1.99 -4.79 0.07
N CYS A 28 2.66 -5.28 1.11
CA CYS A 28 2.77 -6.70 1.39
C CYS A 28 1.60 -7.13 2.28
N TYR A 29 0.66 -7.87 1.70
CA TYR A 29 -0.54 -8.34 2.41
C TYR A 29 -0.25 -9.40 3.48
N GLU A 30 0.90 -10.07 3.39
CA GLU A 30 1.31 -11.11 4.33
C GLU A 30 1.81 -10.53 5.65
N CYS A 31 2.61 -9.45 5.61
CA CYS A 31 3.10 -8.78 6.83
C CYS A 31 2.41 -7.43 7.11
N ASN A 32 1.41 -7.06 6.31
CA ASN A 32 0.66 -5.80 6.39
C ASN A 32 1.56 -4.56 6.47
N LYS A 33 2.62 -4.53 5.66
CA LYS A 33 3.60 -3.44 5.58
C LYS A 33 3.69 -2.87 4.17
N ASP A 34 3.86 -1.57 4.10
CA ASP A 34 4.11 -0.86 2.85
C ASP A 34 5.61 -0.70 2.59
N PHE A 35 6.01 -0.77 1.32
CA PHE A 35 7.38 -0.72 0.84
C PHE A 35 7.51 0.14 -0.43
N CYS A 36 8.71 0.70 -0.64
CA CYS A 36 9.10 1.19 -1.96
C CYS A 36 9.48 0.01 -2.86
N ILE A 37 9.62 0.24 -4.17
CA ILE A 37 9.88 -0.83 -5.15
C ILE A 37 11.14 -1.66 -4.82
N GLU A 38 12.22 -0.98 -4.40
CA GLU A 38 13.49 -1.63 -4.07
C GLU A 38 13.35 -2.54 -2.85
N HIS A 39 12.75 -2.02 -1.78
CA HIS A 39 12.54 -2.80 -0.56
C HIS A 39 11.51 -3.91 -0.76
N TYR A 40 10.49 -3.72 -1.60
CA TYR A 40 9.52 -4.76 -1.91
C TYR A 40 10.17 -5.93 -2.69
N HIS A 41 11.09 -5.63 -3.63
CA HIS A 41 11.74 -6.67 -4.43
C HIS A 41 12.66 -7.59 -3.60
N VAL A 42 13.34 -7.03 -2.59
CA VAL A 42 14.18 -7.81 -1.66
C VAL A 42 13.39 -8.33 -0.46
N HIS A 43 12.17 -7.85 -0.26
CA HIS A 43 11.29 -8.29 0.82
C HIS A 43 10.83 -9.73 0.56
N LYS A 44 11.45 -10.68 1.27
CA LYS A 44 10.98 -12.06 1.33
C LYS A 44 10.07 -12.17 2.55
N CYS A 45 8.76 -12.17 2.33
CA CYS A 45 7.82 -12.35 3.41
C CYS A 45 7.89 -13.79 3.92
N SER A 46 8.57 -13.99 5.05
CA SER A 46 8.63 -15.28 5.76
C SER A 46 7.43 -15.40 6.69
N VAL A 47 6.23 -15.54 6.14
CA VAL A 47 5.04 -15.88 6.94
C VAL A 47 5.03 -17.38 7.20
N THR A 48 5.54 -17.77 8.36
CA THR A 48 5.11 -19.01 9.05
C THR A 48 3.91 -18.78 9.96
N ASP A 49 3.44 -17.55 10.12
CA ASP A 49 2.33 -17.24 11.00
C ASP A 49 1.11 -16.82 10.17
N ARG A 50 0.40 -17.86 9.75
CA ARG A 50 -1.00 -17.81 9.36
C ARG A 50 -1.78 -17.15 10.50
N ASP A 51 -2.32 -15.96 10.30
CA ASP A 51 -3.68 -15.60 10.71
C ASP A 51 -3.96 -14.10 10.42
N GLY A 52 -4.97 -13.86 9.57
CA GLY A 52 -5.85 -12.71 9.81
C GLY A 52 -5.92 -11.60 8.76
N LYS A 53 -6.73 -11.85 7.72
CA LYS A 53 -7.63 -10.87 7.06
C LYS A 53 -6.99 -9.62 6.43
N GLY A 54 -6.60 -9.78 5.17
CA GLY A 54 -6.65 -8.67 4.21
C GLY A 54 -8.08 -8.12 4.11
N LYS A 55 -8.27 -6.87 4.52
CA LYS A 55 -9.40 -6.05 4.07
C LYS A 55 -8.95 -5.31 2.82
N HIS A 56 -9.16 -5.90 1.65
CA HIS A 56 -9.38 -5.08 0.45
C HIS A 56 -10.58 -4.20 0.76
N LYS A 57 -10.34 -2.90 0.94
CA LYS A 57 -11.43 -1.93 0.97
C LYS A 57 -11.74 -1.59 -0.48
N GLU A 58 -12.70 -2.36 -0.97
CA GLU A 58 -13.45 -2.23 -2.21
C GLU A 58 -14.00 -0.81 -2.41
N ASP A 59 -14.13 -0.45 -3.68
CA ASP A 59 -14.60 0.80 -4.26
C ASP A 59 -16.00 1.24 -3.81
N ASN A 60 -16.16 2.53 -3.47
CA ASN A 60 -17.41 3.31 -3.58
C ASN A 60 -17.14 4.74 -3.05
N ASN A 61 -17.68 5.87 -3.51
CA ASN A 61 -18.52 6.32 -4.61
C ASN A 61 -18.89 7.78 -4.26
N ASN A 62 -18.90 8.69 -5.23
CA ASN A 62 -19.97 9.68 -5.44
C ASN A 62 -19.78 10.39 -6.79
#